data_AF-A0A9E0XTP1-F1
#
_entry.id   AF-A0A9E0XTP1-F1
#
_cell.length_a   1.000
_cell.length_b   1.000
_cell.length_c   1.000
_cell.angle_alpha   90.00
_cell.angle_beta   90.00
_cell.angle_gamma   90.00
#
_symmetry.space_group_name_H-M   'P 1'
#
loop_
_entity.id
_entity.type
_entity.pdbx_description
1 polymer ?
#
loop_
_entity_poly.entity_id
_entity_poly.type
_entity_poly.pdbx_seq_one_letter_code
_entity_poly.pdbx_strand_id
1 'polypeptide(L)'
;MKRDILKKLALLSAFGLSTCALFADEVTTDVTKLPKPALEFAAKAFPNAKVVGIEIDTSLLKSTEYDATLSDGSKIEYDSAGNWTDIESRFTGVPQSVLPKEVVA
;
A
#
# COMPACT_ATOMS: atom_id res chain seq x y z
N MET A 1 -3.42 14.49 -23.18
CA MET A 1 -3.63 13.59 -22.02
C MET A 1 -3.54 14.27 -20.65
N LYS A 2 -2.49 15.06 -20.31
CA LYS A 2 -2.47 15.79 -19.02
C LYS A 2 -3.43 17.01 -18.94
N ARG A 3 -3.85 17.52 -20.10
CA ARG A 3 -4.80 18.66 -20.23
C ARG A 3 -6.27 18.24 -20.24
N ASP A 4 -6.55 16.95 -20.38
CA ASP A 4 -7.90 16.39 -20.44
C ASP A 4 -8.41 16.05 -19.03
N ILE A 5 -7.48 15.81 -18.11
CA ILE A 5 -7.73 15.67 -16.66
C ILE A 5 -8.13 17.02 -16.06
N LEU A 6 -7.47 18.11 -16.48
CA LEU A 6 -7.73 19.45 -15.95
C LEU A 6 -9.07 20.05 -16.40
N LYS A 7 -9.62 19.60 -17.54
CA LYS A 7 -10.91 20.10 -18.06
C LYS A 7 -12.12 19.42 -17.41
N LYS A 8 -11.97 18.20 -16.88
CA LYS A 8 -13.04 17.52 -16.12
C LYS A 8 -13.26 18.14 -14.73
N LEU A 9 -12.31 18.94 -14.25
CA LEU A 9 -12.39 19.63 -12.96
C LEU A 9 -13.28 20.89 -12.99
N ALA A 10 -13.72 21.36 -14.16
CA ALA A 10 -14.44 22.63 -14.30
C ALA A 10 -15.96 22.51 -14.58
N LEU A 11 -16.54 21.31 -14.68
CA LEU A 11 -17.93 21.16 -15.16
C LEU A 11 -18.82 20.19 -14.36
N LEU A 12 -18.64 20.09 -13.04
CA LEU A 12 -19.58 19.35 -12.20
C LEU A 12 -19.96 20.11 -10.93
N SER A 13 -20.47 21.32 -11.13
CA SER A 13 -21.18 22.11 -10.12
C SER A 13 -22.69 22.05 -10.41
N ALA A 14 -23.39 21.10 -9.78
CA ALA A 14 -24.82 21.12 -9.40
C ALA A 14 -25.42 19.70 -9.32
N PHE A 15 -25.23 19.02 -8.19
CA PHE A 15 -26.18 18.00 -7.71
C PHE A 15 -26.01 17.85 -6.19
N GLY A 16 -27.11 17.62 -5.47
CA GLY A 16 -27.25 17.88 -4.03
C GLY A 16 -26.19 17.25 -3.11
N LEU A 17 -26.01 17.87 -1.94
CA LEU A 17 -25.18 17.36 -0.85
C LEU A 17 -25.72 16.01 -0.33
N SER A 18 -25.40 14.93 -1.03
CA SER A 18 -25.13 13.65 -0.39
C SER A 18 -23.63 13.64 -0.16
N THR A 19 -23.19 13.83 1.08
CA THR A 19 -21.79 13.61 1.44
C THR A 19 -21.53 12.11 1.37
N CYS A 20 -21.37 11.59 0.15
CA CYS A 20 -20.55 10.41 -0.03
C CYS A 20 -19.17 10.82 0.47
N ALA A 21 -18.82 10.40 1.69
CA ALA A 21 -17.42 10.32 2.08
C ALA A 21 -16.81 9.32 1.09
N LEU A 22 -16.33 9.85 -0.03
CA LEU A 22 -15.46 9.11 -0.92
C LEU A 22 -14.27 8.78 -0.03
N PHE A 23 -14.13 7.50 0.30
CA PHE A 23 -12.99 6.96 1.01
C PHE A 23 -11.73 7.49 0.31
N ALA A 24 -11.05 8.41 0.98
CA ALA A 24 -9.80 8.96 0.51
C ALA A 24 -8.70 8.06 1.05
N ASP A 25 -7.70 7.80 0.22
CA ASP A 25 -6.53 7.01 0.63
C ASP A 25 -5.92 7.61 1.90
N GLU A 26 -5.74 6.79 2.93
CA GLU A 26 -5.19 7.22 4.22
C GLU A 26 -3.68 6.98 4.20
N VAL A 27 -2.88 8.05 4.38
CA VAL A 27 -1.44 7.93 4.62
C VAL A 27 -1.15 8.14 6.10
N THR A 28 -0.52 7.16 6.74
CA THR A 28 -0.27 7.15 8.17
C THR A 28 1.09 6.55 8.53
N THR A 29 1.62 6.90 9.69
CA THR A 29 2.80 6.26 10.32
C THR A 29 2.42 5.39 11.51
N ASP A 30 1.13 5.31 11.83
CA ASP A 30 0.60 4.46 12.89
C ASP A 30 0.61 3.00 12.44
N VAL A 31 1.65 2.27 12.85
CA VAL A 31 1.83 0.85 12.52
C VAL A 31 0.68 -0.03 12.98
N THR A 32 -0.14 0.42 13.94
CA THR A 32 -1.31 -0.36 14.40
C THR A 32 -2.43 -0.43 13.36
N LYS A 33 -2.39 0.43 12.33
CA LYS A 33 -3.31 0.38 11.18
C LYS A 33 -2.97 -0.73 10.18
N LEU A 34 -1.76 -1.28 10.22
CA LEU A 34 -1.37 -2.40 9.36
C LEU A 34 -1.83 -3.72 9.97
N PRO A 35 -2.38 -4.68 9.19
CA PRO A 35 -2.76 -5.98 9.72
C PRO A 35 -1.59 -6.69 10.40
N LYS A 36 -1.86 -7.39 11.50
CA LYS A 36 -0.83 -8.11 12.26
C LYS A 36 -0.01 -9.09 11.37
N PRO A 37 -0.59 -9.89 10.46
CA PRO A 37 0.19 -10.75 9.57
C PRO A 37 1.19 -9.98 8.70
N ALA A 38 0.81 -8.79 8.23
CA ALA A 38 1.68 -7.93 7.42
C ALA A 38 2.87 -7.39 8.25
N LEU A 39 2.62 -6.96 9.50
CA LEU A 39 3.71 -6.55 10.41
C LEU A 39 4.69 -7.69 10.69
N GLU A 40 4.18 -8.90 10.94
CA GLU A 40 5.00 -10.09 11.19
C GLU A 40 5.83 -10.48 9.95
N PHE A 41 5.22 -10.40 8.77
CA PHE A 41 5.92 -10.65 7.51
C PHE A 41 7.05 -9.64 7.29
N ALA A 42 6.77 -8.34 7.41
CA ALA A 42 7.76 -7.28 7.23
C ALA A 42 8.96 -7.48 8.16
N ALA A 43 8.71 -7.77 9.45
CA ALA A 43 9.76 -8.02 10.44
C ALA A 43 10.60 -9.27 10.13
N LYS A 44 9.98 -10.31 9.57
CA LYS A 44 10.67 -11.56 9.21
C LYS A 44 11.48 -11.42 7.92
N ALA A 45 10.93 -10.77 6.89
CA ALA A 45 11.56 -10.61 5.59
C ALA A 45 12.67 -9.55 5.61
N PHE A 46 12.44 -8.44 6.33
CA PHE A 46 13.34 -7.28 6.41
C PHE A 46 13.71 -6.97 7.87
N PRO A 47 14.47 -7.84 8.56
CA PRO A 47 14.71 -7.75 10.00
C PRO A 47 15.46 -6.48 10.45
N ASN A 48 16.16 -5.81 9.53
CA ASN A 48 16.90 -4.59 9.80
C ASN A 48 16.14 -3.31 9.38
N ALA A 49 14.92 -3.44 8.86
CA ALA A 49 14.11 -2.33 8.43
C ALA A 49 12.81 -2.24 9.26
N LYS A 50 12.34 -1.02 9.48
CA LYS A 50 11.09 -0.75 10.22
C LYS A 50 10.06 -0.17 9.27
N VAL A 51 8.77 -0.43 9.50
CA VAL A 51 7.69 0.27 8.81
C VAL A 51 7.74 1.75 9.21
N VAL A 52 7.84 2.64 8.21
CA VAL A 52 7.94 4.09 8.40
C VAL A 52 6.80 4.87 7.74
N GLY A 53 5.99 4.21 6.91
CA GLY A 53 4.80 4.78 6.31
C GLY A 53 3.87 3.68 5.80
N ILE A 54 2.58 3.95 5.84
CA ILE A 54 1.50 3.07 5.37
C ILE A 54 0.54 3.93 4.56
N GLU A 55 0.24 3.50 3.34
CA GLU A 55 -0.86 4.02 2.53
C GLU A 55 -1.97 2.97 2.48
N ILE A 56 -3.22 3.39 2.72
CA ILE A 56 -4.39 2.50 2.80
C ILE A 56 -5.36 2.90 1.69
N ASP A 57 -5.41 2.12 0.60
CA ASP A 57 -6.43 2.29 -0.47
C ASP A 57 -7.73 1.65 0.01
N THR A 58 -8.78 2.47 0.10
CA THR A 58 -10.13 2.03 0.47
C THR A 58 -11.16 2.46 -0.57
N SER A 59 -10.87 2.25 -1.85
CA SER A 59 -11.83 2.54 -2.92
C SER A 59 -13.18 1.81 -2.74
N LEU A 60 -14.31 2.49 -2.94
CA LEU A 60 -15.70 2.01 -2.71
C LEU A 60 -16.06 0.64 -3.32
N LEU A 61 -15.34 0.20 -4.35
CA LEU A 61 -15.60 -1.05 -5.08
C LEU A 61 -14.42 -2.04 -5.00
N LYS A 62 -13.36 -1.70 -4.25
CA LYS A 62 -12.18 -2.55 -4.07
C LYS A 62 -12.08 -3.04 -2.62
N SER A 63 -11.38 -4.15 -2.43
CA SER A 63 -10.92 -4.56 -1.12
C SER A 63 -9.87 -3.56 -0.62
N THR A 64 -9.79 -3.39 0.70
CA THR A 64 -8.72 -2.61 1.32
C THR A 64 -7.37 -3.20 0.96
N GLU A 65 -6.46 -2.35 0.51
CA GLU A 65 -5.07 -2.70 0.22
C GLU A 65 -4.15 -1.81 1.08
N TYR A 66 -2.98 -2.33 1.41
CA TYR A 66 -2.01 -1.62 2.26
C TYR A 66 -0.64 -1.59 1.60
N ASP A 67 -0.08 -0.39 1.46
CA ASP A 67 1.28 -0.21 0.96
C ASP A 67 2.18 0.24 2.11
N ALA A 68 3.04 -0.66 2.59
CA ALA A 68 4.00 -0.34 3.65
C ALA A 68 5.34 0.08 3.06
N THR A 69 5.82 1.26 3.43
CA THR A 69 7.19 1.71 3.16
C THR A 69 8.08 1.40 4.36
N LEU A 70 9.23 0.78 4.12
CA LEU A 70 10.23 0.45 5.13
C LEU A 70 11.37 1.47 5.17
N SER A 71 12.09 1.52 6.30
CA SER A 71 13.19 2.47 6.54
C SER A 71 14.41 2.30 5.62
N ASP A 72 14.55 1.15 4.97
CA ASP A 72 15.59 0.89 3.96
C ASP A 72 15.15 1.28 2.53
N GLY A 73 13.93 1.82 2.39
CA GLY A 73 13.34 2.21 1.12
C GLY A 73 12.60 1.08 0.39
N SER A 74 12.56 -0.13 0.94
CA SER A 74 11.73 -1.22 0.40
C SER A 74 10.24 -0.90 0.58
N LYS A 75 9.41 -1.36 -0.36
CA LYS A 75 7.96 -1.26 -0.30
C LYS A 75 7.34 -2.65 -0.37
N ILE A 76 6.29 -2.87 0.40
CA ILE A 76 5.53 -4.12 0.40
C ILE A 76 4.05 -3.78 0.31
N GLU A 77 3.39 -4.31 -0.71
CA GLU A 77 1.93 -4.22 -0.87
C GLU A 77 1.28 -5.44 -0.22
N TYR A 78 0.14 -5.24 0.42
CA TYR A 78 -0.64 -6.29 1.08
C TYR A 78 -2.11 -6.22 0.71
N ASP A 79 -2.74 -7.40 0.66
CA ASP A 79 -4.19 -7.53 0.62
C ASP A 79 -4.84 -7.15 1.97
N SER A 80 -6.18 -7.11 1.99
CA SER A 80 -6.97 -6.79 3.19
C SER A 80 -6.72 -7.72 4.40
N ALA A 81 -6.19 -8.92 4.19
CA ALA A 81 -5.87 -9.88 5.25
C ALA A 81 -4.42 -9.72 5.75
N GLY A 82 -3.62 -8.89 5.10
CA GLY A 82 -2.21 -8.69 5.40
C GLY A 82 -1.28 -9.72 4.74
N ASN A 83 -1.73 -10.43 3.71
CA ASN A 83 -0.84 -11.24 2.88
C ASN A 83 -0.16 -10.33 1.87
N TRP A 84 1.16 -10.46 1.71
CA TRP A 84 1.89 -9.66 0.74
C TRP A 84 1.50 -10.06 -0.69
N THR A 85 1.43 -9.06 -1.58
CA THR A 85 1.09 -9.22 -3.00
C THR A 85 2.23 -8.80 -3.91
N ASP A 86 2.97 -7.76 -3.52
CA ASP A 86 4.14 -7.26 -4.24
C ASP A 86 5.24 -6.81 -3.25
N ILE A 87 6.50 -6.90 -3.68
CA ILE A 87 7.67 -6.45 -2.94
C ILE A 87 8.61 -5.72 -3.90
N GLU A 88 8.74 -4.41 -3.71
CA GLU A 88 9.76 -3.61 -4.35
C GLU A 88 10.94 -3.41 -3.39
N SER A 89 12.12 -3.96 -3.72
CA SER A 89 13.37 -3.66 -3.01
C SER A 89 14.45 -3.18 -3.97
N ARG A 90 14.57 -1.86 -4.10
CA ARG A 90 15.43 -1.22 -5.13
C ARG A 90 16.92 -1.18 -4.76
N PHE A 91 17.25 -1.12 -3.47
CA PHE A 91 18.62 -0.86 -3.01
C PHE A 91 19.31 -2.08 -2.39
N THR A 92 18.55 -2.95 -1.74
CA THR A 92 19.06 -4.09 -0.97
C THR A 92 18.76 -5.43 -1.64
N GLY A 93 17.85 -5.46 -2.62
CA GLY A 93 17.41 -6.66 -3.31
C GLY A 93 16.35 -7.43 -2.50
N VAL A 94 15.58 -8.27 -3.20
CA VAL A 94 14.53 -9.08 -2.54
C VAL A 94 15.18 -10.15 -1.65
N PRO A 95 14.79 -10.26 -0.36
CA PRO A 95 15.32 -11.31 0.52
C PRO A 95 15.04 -12.72 -0.02
N GLN A 96 16.07 -13.57 -0.07
CA GLN A 96 15.92 -14.96 -0.54
C GLN A 96 14.93 -15.78 0.30
N SER A 97 14.71 -15.38 1.57
CA SER A 97 13.73 -16.01 2.47
C SER A 97 12.27 -15.89 1.99
N VAL A 98 12.00 -14.96 1.07
CA VAL A 98 10.67 -14.75 0.48
C VAL A 98 10.49 -15.55 -0.82
N LEU A 99 11.58 -15.94 -1.49
CA LEU A 99 11.50 -16.62 -2.78
C LEU A 99 11.08 -18.09 -2.61
N PRO A 100 10.24 -18.63 -3.53
CA PRO A 100 9.98 -20.05 -3.60
C PRO A 100 11.27 -20.85 -3.84
N LYS A 101 11.37 -22.05 -3.29
CA LYS A 101 12.58 -22.88 -3.38
C LYS A 101 12.95 -23.19 -4.83
N GLU A 102 11.94 -23.32 -5.69
CA GLU A 102 12.05 -23.64 -7.10
C GLU A 102 12.71 -22.52 -7.92
N VAL A 103 12.72 -21.28 -7.40
CA VAL A 103 13.34 -20.11 -8.06
C VAL A 103 14.80 -19.92 -7.63
N VAL A 104 15.19 -20.49 -6.48
CA VAL A 104 16.53 -20.31 -5.88
C VAL A 104 17.48 -21.46 -6.24
N ALA A 105 16.97 -22.53 -6.87
CA ALA A 105 17.71 -23.74 -7.23
C ALA A 105 18.49 -23.64 -8.55
#